data_AF-A0AAW2X3G5-F1
#
_entry.id   AF-A0AAW2X3G5-F1
#
_cell.length_a   1.000
_cell.length_b   1.000
_cell.length_c   1.000
_cell.angle_alpha   90.00
_cell.angle_beta   90.00
_cell.angle_gamma   90.00
#
_symmetry.space_group_name_H-M   'P 1'
#
loop_
_entity.id
_entity.type
_entity.pdbx_description
1 polymer ?
#
loop_
_entity_poly.entity_id
_entity_poly.type
_entity_poly.pdbx_seq_one_letter_code
_entity_poly.pdbx_strand_id
1 'polypeptide(L)'
;MIELLRESADLFAWSPSDFRGIDPEVIVHRLNVDPMVRPMKQKKRSFGVERNRIIEEEVSKLKEAGYVSEVQYTDWLENVVVVPKASGKWRMCTDFTDLNKACPKDPYPLPQIDLLVDSTTGYELFSMMDANQGYHQIFMAEEDRIKTSFITDRGIYCYNVMPFGLKNAGATYQRLVNKMFKDQIGSTMEVYVDDMLVKSMKEVDHLKDLKQAFETMRSYGMKLNPSKCTFGVKGGKFLGYMVSERGIEPHISRATSS
;
A
#
# COMPACT_ATOMS: atom_id res chain seq x y z
N MET A 1 15.23 2.25 -21.82
CA MET A 1 14.79 2.45 -20.41
C MET A 1 14.36 3.89 -20.15
N ILE A 2 15.26 4.86 -20.25
CA ILE A 2 14.95 6.29 -19.99
C ILE A 2 13.76 6.80 -20.81
N GLU A 3 13.70 6.44 -22.09
CA GLU A 3 12.59 6.82 -22.99
C GLU A 3 11.24 6.26 -22.49
N LEU A 4 11.17 4.95 -22.22
CA LEU A 4 9.97 4.30 -21.67
C LEU A 4 9.50 4.96 -20.36
N LEU A 5 10.42 5.34 -19.47
CA LEU A 5 10.08 6.03 -18.22
C LEU A 5 9.53 7.43 -18.45
N ARG A 6 10.06 8.17 -19.43
CA ARG A 6 9.54 9.49 -19.82
C ARG A 6 8.16 9.38 -20.47
N GLU A 7 7.97 8.42 -21.35
CA GLU A 7 6.67 8.12 -21.97
C GLU A 7 5.63 7.67 -20.94
N SER A 8 6.08 7.05 -19.85
CA SER A 8 5.24 6.55 -18.76
C SER A 8 5.23 7.46 -17.52
N ALA A 9 5.56 8.75 -17.69
CA ALA A 9 5.56 9.73 -16.60
C ALA A 9 4.18 9.86 -15.93
N ASP A 10 3.12 9.53 -16.66
CA ASP A 10 1.74 9.49 -16.17
C ASP A 10 1.52 8.42 -15.09
N LEU A 11 2.30 7.34 -15.05
CA LEU A 11 2.16 6.29 -14.04
C LEU A 11 2.69 6.69 -12.66
N PHE A 12 3.47 7.75 -12.56
CA PHE A 12 4.05 8.17 -11.29
C PHE A 12 3.21 9.25 -10.62
N ALA A 13 3.05 9.14 -9.30
CA ALA A 13 2.38 10.18 -8.52
C ALA A 13 3.39 11.28 -8.16
N TRP A 14 3.25 12.45 -8.77
CA TRP A 14 4.08 13.62 -8.52
C TRP A 14 3.43 14.57 -7.51
N SER A 15 2.09 14.57 -7.46
CA SER A 15 1.27 15.36 -6.57
C SER A 15 0.11 14.53 -5.97
N PRO A 16 -0.45 14.94 -4.81
CA PRO A 16 -1.66 14.31 -4.27
C PRO A 16 -2.87 14.37 -5.24
N SER A 17 -2.95 15.40 -6.09
CA SER A 17 -4.02 15.56 -7.09
C SER A 17 -3.91 14.62 -8.30
N ASP A 18 -2.78 13.94 -8.50
CA ASP A 18 -2.63 12.95 -9.58
C ASP A 18 -3.43 11.66 -9.31
N PHE A 19 -3.99 11.56 -8.11
CA PHE A 19 -4.68 10.39 -7.63
C PHE A 19 -6.14 10.37 -8.09
N ARG A 20 -6.48 9.32 -8.86
CA ARG A 20 -7.87 8.99 -9.22
C ARG A 20 -8.39 7.73 -8.53
N GLY A 21 -7.48 6.94 -7.95
CA GLY A 21 -7.77 5.62 -7.39
C GLY A 21 -8.04 4.57 -8.45
N ILE A 22 -8.08 3.32 -7.99
CA ILE A 22 -8.58 2.19 -8.76
C ILE A 22 -10.10 2.31 -8.84
N ASP A 23 -10.66 2.01 -10.00
CA ASP A 23 -12.11 2.02 -10.21
C ASP A 23 -12.84 1.16 -9.14
N PRO A 24 -13.79 1.72 -8.38
CA PRO A 24 -14.57 0.98 -7.39
C PRO A 24 -15.29 -0.27 -7.93
N GLU A 25 -15.63 -0.32 -9.22
CA GLU A 25 -16.22 -1.49 -9.87
C GLU A 25 -15.20 -2.64 -10.04
N VAL A 26 -13.90 -2.30 -10.10
CA VAL A 26 -12.83 -3.31 -10.12
C VAL A 26 -12.65 -3.92 -8.74
N ILE A 27 -12.52 -3.07 -7.71
CA ILE A 27 -12.35 -3.46 -6.32
C ILE A 27 -12.62 -2.32 -5.34
N VAL A 28 -13.11 -2.68 -4.15
CA VAL A 28 -13.27 -1.82 -2.98
C VAL A 28 -12.92 -2.62 -1.72
N HIS A 29 -12.47 -1.94 -0.67
CA HIS A 29 -12.24 -2.57 0.63
C HIS A 29 -13.52 -2.61 1.45
N ARG A 30 -13.84 -3.82 1.97
CA ARG A 30 -14.95 -4.05 2.90
C ARG A 30 -14.38 -4.54 4.23
N LEU A 31 -14.91 -4.00 5.32
CA LEU A 31 -14.56 -4.41 6.68
C LEU A 31 -15.26 -5.70 7.06
N ASN A 32 -16.49 -5.92 6.55
CA ASN A 32 -17.36 -7.04 6.92
C ASN A 32 -17.53 -7.18 8.43
N VAL A 33 -17.65 -6.04 9.14
CA VAL A 33 -17.79 -6.01 10.61
C VAL A 33 -18.90 -6.96 11.06
N ASP A 34 -18.60 -7.83 12.02
CA ASP A 34 -19.57 -8.75 12.60
C ASP A 34 -20.71 -7.95 13.26
N PRO A 35 -21.97 -8.09 12.80
CA PRO A 35 -23.10 -7.34 13.33
C PRO A 35 -23.40 -7.65 14.80
N MET A 36 -22.90 -8.76 15.34
CA MET A 36 -23.04 -9.11 16.76
C MET A 36 -22.05 -8.35 17.66
N VAL A 37 -20.99 -7.76 17.09
CA VAL A 37 -20.00 -7.00 17.85
C VAL A 37 -20.47 -5.56 18.02
N ARG A 38 -20.58 -5.12 19.27
CA ARG A 38 -20.95 -3.75 19.58
C ARG A 38 -19.84 -2.77 19.15
N PRO A 39 -20.17 -1.68 18.44
CA PRO A 39 -19.21 -0.63 18.11
C PRO A 39 -18.51 -0.05 19.33
N MET A 40 -17.23 0.28 19.18
CA MET A 40 -16.38 0.80 20.25
C MET A 40 -15.96 2.24 19.96
N LYS A 41 -16.08 3.09 20.99
CA LYS A 41 -15.54 4.46 21.00
C LYS A 41 -14.39 4.53 21.98
N GLN A 42 -13.18 4.59 21.47
CA GLN A 42 -12.00 4.74 22.30
C GLN A 42 -12.01 6.11 23.00
N LYS A 43 -11.53 6.14 24.25
CA LYS A 43 -11.28 7.40 24.95
C LYS A 43 -10.20 8.19 24.20
N LYS A 44 -10.48 9.44 23.86
CA LYS A 44 -9.53 10.32 23.16
C LYS A 44 -8.20 10.39 23.91
N ARG A 45 -7.11 10.18 23.18
CA ARG A 45 -5.73 10.36 23.65
C ARG A 45 -5.33 11.83 23.56
N SER A 46 -4.61 12.29 24.57
CA SER A 46 -4.01 13.63 24.57
C SER A 46 -2.57 13.56 24.07
N PHE A 47 -2.18 14.52 23.24
CA PHE A 47 -0.82 14.66 22.76
C PHE A 47 -0.24 16.02 23.16
N GLY A 48 1.09 16.12 23.20
CA GLY A 48 1.77 17.41 23.32
C GLY A 48 1.67 18.21 22.02
N VAL A 49 1.94 19.51 22.12
CA VAL A 49 1.81 20.50 21.01
C VAL A 49 2.46 20.02 19.72
N GLU A 50 3.69 19.52 19.78
CA GLU A 50 4.45 19.08 18.60
C GLU A 50 3.76 17.91 17.86
N ARG A 51 3.30 16.91 18.61
CA ARG A 51 2.60 15.74 18.02
C ARG A 51 1.24 16.14 17.46
N ASN A 52 0.53 17.05 18.12
CA ASN A 52 -0.72 17.59 17.61
C ASN A 52 -0.52 18.33 16.28
N ARG A 53 0.55 19.12 16.15
CA ARG A 53 0.89 19.78 14.88
C ARG A 53 1.13 18.77 13.76
N ILE A 54 1.87 17.70 14.03
CA ILE A 54 2.10 16.63 13.04
C ILE A 54 0.77 15.97 12.61
N ILE A 55 -0.13 15.71 13.55
CA ILE A 55 -1.46 15.15 13.27
C ILE A 55 -2.28 16.12 12.40
N GLU A 56 -2.31 17.40 12.76
CA GLU A 56 -3.07 18.43 12.02
C GLU A 56 -2.56 18.60 10.59
N GLU A 57 -1.23 18.64 10.40
CA GLU A 57 -0.61 18.73 9.08
C GLU A 57 -0.92 17.50 8.21
N GLU A 58 -0.91 16.29 8.80
CA GLU A 58 -1.24 15.07 8.05
C GLU A 58 -2.72 14.98 7.70
N VAL A 59 -3.62 15.29 8.64
CA VAL A 59 -5.07 15.33 8.38
C VAL A 59 -5.39 16.35 7.30
N SER A 60 -4.75 17.51 7.30
CA SER A 60 -4.96 18.53 6.26
C SER A 60 -4.61 17.99 4.87
N LYS A 61 -3.47 17.30 4.72
CA LYS A 61 -3.09 16.65 3.44
C LYS A 61 -4.07 15.56 3.03
N LEU A 62 -4.53 14.74 3.97
CA LEU A 62 -5.52 13.70 3.69
C LEU A 62 -6.86 14.31 3.25
N LYS A 63 -7.28 15.43 3.84
CA LYS A 63 -8.49 16.16 3.44
C LYS A 63 -8.34 16.78 2.05
N GLU A 64 -7.23 17.45 1.79
CA GLU A 64 -6.93 18.05 0.47
C GLU A 64 -6.91 17.01 -0.65
N ALA A 65 -6.40 15.80 -0.37
CA ALA A 65 -6.41 14.69 -1.31
C ALA A 65 -7.78 13.98 -1.42
N GLY A 66 -8.77 14.35 -0.60
CA GLY A 66 -10.08 13.68 -0.55
C GLY A 66 -10.03 12.27 0.07
N TYR A 67 -8.96 11.91 0.77
CA TYR A 67 -8.79 10.58 1.38
C TYR A 67 -9.59 10.42 2.67
N VAL A 68 -9.92 11.53 3.33
CA VAL A 68 -10.75 11.55 4.53
C VAL A 68 -11.85 12.60 4.42
N SER A 69 -12.97 12.33 5.07
CA SER A 69 -14.12 13.23 5.19
C SER A 69 -14.41 13.50 6.67
N GLU A 70 -14.85 14.71 6.99
CA GLU A 70 -15.30 15.05 8.34
C GLU A 70 -16.68 14.43 8.62
N VAL A 71 -16.89 13.92 9.84
CA VAL A 71 -18.14 13.28 10.26
C VAL A 71 -18.52 13.70 11.68
N GLN A 72 -19.82 13.73 11.98
CA GLN A 72 -20.32 14.16 13.30
C GLN A 72 -20.76 12.99 14.17
N TYR A 73 -21.56 12.07 13.61
CA TYR A 73 -22.19 10.98 14.33
C TYR A 73 -21.65 9.64 13.83
N THR A 74 -20.72 9.06 14.59
CA THR A 74 -20.18 7.73 14.33
C THR A 74 -20.32 6.86 15.57
N ASP A 75 -20.47 5.56 15.38
CA ASP A 75 -20.50 4.56 16.46
C ASP A 75 -19.12 3.92 16.71
N TRP A 76 -18.22 4.00 15.74
CA TRP A 76 -16.83 3.60 15.85
C TRP A 76 -15.96 4.84 16.02
N LEU A 77 -15.08 4.86 17.02
CA LEU A 77 -14.20 6.02 17.20
C LEU A 77 -12.82 5.58 17.65
N GLU A 78 -11.86 5.66 16.73
CA GLU A 78 -10.49 5.22 16.94
C GLU A 78 -9.57 6.40 17.27
N ASN A 79 -8.50 6.14 18.02
CA ASN A 79 -7.46 7.14 18.23
C ASN A 79 -6.44 7.15 17.09
N VAL A 80 -5.77 8.28 16.94
CA VAL A 80 -4.53 8.36 16.17
C VAL A 80 -3.33 8.02 17.05
N VAL A 81 -2.24 7.59 16.45
CA VAL A 81 -0.92 7.41 17.07
C VAL A 81 0.14 8.02 16.17
N VAL A 82 1.19 8.56 16.78
CA VAL A 82 2.31 9.17 16.06
C VAL A 82 3.56 8.33 16.30
N VAL A 83 4.10 7.74 15.24
CA VAL A 83 5.24 6.81 15.28
C VAL A 83 6.43 7.38 14.51
N PRO A 84 7.68 7.20 14.99
CA PRO A 84 8.85 7.69 14.29
C PRO A 84 9.15 6.79 13.07
N LYS A 85 9.53 7.40 11.94
CA LYS A 85 10.11 6.71 10.78
C LYS A 85 11.63 6.63 10.96
N ALA A 86 12.25 5.65 10.31
CA ALA A 86 13.71 5.52 10.24
C ALA A 86 14.40 6.77 9.66
N SER A 87 13.69 7.56 8.85
CA SER A 87 14.17 8.84 8.32
C SER A 87 14.17 10.00 9.31
N GLY A 88 13.79 9.77 10.57
CA GLY A 88 13.64 10.80 11.60
C GLY A 88 12.33 11.61 11.52
N LYS A 89 11.53 11.42 10.47
CA LYS A 89 10.19 12.03 10.33
C LYS A 89 9.15 11.25 11.14
N TRP A 90 8.08 11.91 11.58
CA TRP A 90 6.95 11.24 12.23
C TRP A 90 5.89 10.78 11.21
N ARG A 91 5.13 9.73 11.56
CA ARG A 91 3.98 9.22 10.81
C ARG A 91 2.76 9.16 11.72
N MET A 92 1.65 9.71 11.26
CA MET A 92 0.34 9.44 11.86
C MET A 92 -0.17 8.06 11.38
N CYS A 93 -0.64 7.25 12.32
CA CYS A 93 -1.40 6.03 12.07
C CYS A 93 -2.70 6.08 12.86
N THR A 94 -3.71 5.33 12.43
CA THR A 94 -4.95 5.14 13.20
C THR A 94 -4.91 3.79 13.91
N ASP A 95 -5.28 3.79 15.19
CA ASP A 95 -5.31 2.62 16.05
C ASP A 95 -6.62 1.84 15.86
N PHE A 96 -6.71 1.07 14.76
CA PHE A 96 -7.86 0.23 14.43
C PHE A 96 -7.94 -1.05 15.26
N THR A 97 -7.32 -1.12 16.45
CA THR A 97 -7.26 -2.34 17.25
C THR A 97 -8.65 -2.90 17.56
N ASP A 98 -9.61 -2.06 17.93
CA ASP A 98 -10.95 -2.51 18.29
C ASP A 98 -11.81 -2.80 17.06
N LEU A 99 -11.77 -1.96 16.02
CA LEU A 99 -12.42 -2.26 14.74
C LEU A 99 -11.92 -3.58 14.14
N ASN A 100 -10.60 -3.84 14.18
CA ASN A 100 -10.01 -5.06 13.64
C ASN A 100 -10.45 -6.33 14.37
N LYS A 101 -10.74 -6.25 15.68
CA LYS A 101 -11.29 -7.39 16.43
C LYS A 101 -12.69 -7.77 15.93
N ALA A 102 -13.48 -6.76 15.52
CA ALA A 102 -14.83 -6.95 15.01
C ALA A 102 -14.87 -7.42 13.55
N CYS A 103 -13.77 -7.29 12.80
CA CYS A 103 -13.69 -7.76 11.42
C CYS A 103 -13.31 -9.25 11.39
N PRO A 104 -14.08 -10.14 10.72
CA PRO A 104 -13.64 -11.50 10.46
C PRO A 104 -12.38 -11.49 9.60
N LYS A 105 -11.51 -12.50 9.78
CA LYS A 105 -10.29 -12.60 8.97
C LYS A 105 -10.67 -13.04 7.55
N ASP A 106 -10.20 -12.29 6.55
CA ASP A 106 -10.26 -12.76 5.15
C ASP A 106 -9.20 -13.86 4.95
N PRO A 107 -9.60 -15.09 4.55
CA PRO A 107 -8.67 -16.19 4.31
C PRO A 107 -7.98 -16.13 2.94
N TYR A 108 -8.14 -15.04 2.17
CA TYR A 108 -7.51 -14.91 0.86
C TYR A 108 -5.99 -15.18 0.93
N PRO A 109 -5.47 -16.08 0.06
CA PRO A 109 -4.08 -16.50 0.15
C PRO A 109 -3.14 -15.36 -0.23
N LEU A 110 -2.14 -15.12 0.62
CA LEU A 110 -0.98 -14.32 0.28
C LEU A 110 0.15 -15.24 -0.20
N PRO A 111 0.91 -14.86 -1.23
CA PRO A 111 2.06 -15.64 -1.66
C PRO A 111 3.07 -15.85 -0.53
N GLN A 112 3.79 -16.98 -0.57
CA GLN A 112 4.91 -17.21 0.33
C GLN A 112 6.11 -16.38 -0.12
N ILE A 113 6.61 -15.52 0.76
CA ILE A 113 7.73 -14.61 0.45
C ILE A 113 8.94 -15.39 -0.04
N ASP A 114 9.31 -16.48 0.63
CA ASP A 114 10.51 -17.25 0.24
C ASP A 114 10.39 -17.81 -1.19
N LEU A 115 9.20 -18.28 -1.60
CA LEU A 115 8.96 -18.73 -2.97
C LEU A 115 9.05 -17.59 -4.00
N LEU A 116 8.52 -16.42 -3.67
CA LEU A 116 8.62 -15.25 -4.54
C LEU A 116 10.08 -14.84 -4.75
N VAL A 117 10.87 -14.83 -3.67
CA VAL A 117 12.28 -14.45 -3.74
C VAL A 117 13.09 -15.54 -4.47
N ASP A 118 12.85 -16.83 -4.21
CA ASP A 118 13.53 -17.94 -4.89
C ASP A 118 13.30 -17.91 -6.42
N SER A 119 12.09 -17.53 -6.83
CA SER A 119 11.70 -17.43 -8.24
C SER A 119 12.46 -16.37 -9.05
N THR A 120 13.26 -15.52 -8.39
CA THR A 120 14.07 -14.47 -9.03
C THR A 120 15.43 -14.97 -9.52
N THR A 121 15.84 -16.17 -9.12
CA THR A 121 17.16 -16.74 -9.48
C THR A 121 17.26 -16.98 -10.99
N GLY A 122 18.42 -16.65 -11.58
CA GLY A 122 18.68 -16.86 -13.01
C GLY A 122 18.11 -15.78 -13.95
N TYR A 123 17.47 -14.75 -13.40
CA TYR A 123 17.02 -13.58 -14.16
C TYR A 123 18.14 -12.52 -14.21
N GLU A 124 18.42 -11.99 -15.40
CA GLU A 124 19.54 -11.04 -15.62
C GLU A 124 19.20 -9.60 -15.19
N LEU A 125 17.92 -9.20 -15.26
CA LEU A 125 17.51 -7.82 -15.00
C LEU A 125 16.19 -7.71 -14.27
N PHE A 126 16.12 -6.71 -13.40
CA PHE A 126 15.02 -6.46 -12.47
C PHE A 126 14.57 -5.00 -12.49
N SER A 127 13.27 -4.80 -12.28
CA SER A 127 12.69 -3.50 -11.93
C SER A 127 11.80 -3.65 -10.70
N MET A 128 12.20 -3.05 -9.59
CA MET A 128 11.45 -3.03 -8.33
C MET A 128 10.56 -1.79 -8.30
N MET A 129 9.28 -1.98 -8.02
CA MET A 129 8.27 -0.93 -8.08
C MET A 129 7.45 -0.94 -6.79
N ASP A 130 7.20 0.25 -6.25
CA ASP A 130 6.38 0.48 -5.05
C ASP A 130 5.17 1.33 -5.47
N ALA A 131 3.97 0.84 -5.17
CA ALA A 131 2.75 1.58 -5.43
C ALA A 131 2.66 2.81 -4.50
N ASN A 132 2.40 3.99 -5.08
CA ASN A 132 2.33 5.21 -4.29
C ASN A 132 1.19 5.14 -3.28
N GLN A 133 1.53 5.24 -1.99
CA GLN A 133 0.58 5.11 -0.88
C GLN A 133 -0.37 3.91 -1.09
N GLY A 134 0.17 2.75 -1.49
CA GLY A 134 -0.58 1.61 -2.05
C GLY A 134 -2.01 1.47 -1.57
N TYR A 135 -2.25 1.32 -0.26
CA TYR A 135 -3.61 1.13 0.27
C TYR A 135 -4.58 2.25 -0.03
N HIS A 136 -4.15 3.52 0.00
CA HIS A 136 -5.00 4.66 -0.36
C HIS A 136 -5.46 4.61 -1.83
N GLN A 137 -4.90 3.72 -2.68
CA GLN A 137 -5.37 3.52 -4.05
C GLN A 137 -6.71 2.80 -4.19
N ILE A 138 -7.13 2.07 -3.15
CA ILE A 138 -8.38 1.32 -3.15
C ILE A 138 -9.41 2.09 -2.34
N PHE A 139 -10.60 2.32 -2.88
CA PHE A 139 -11.67 2.98 -2.13
C PHE A 139 -12.24 2.08 -1.02
N MET A 140 -12.67 2.69 0.08
CA MET A 140 -13.54 2.03 1.04
C MET A 140 -14.95 1.89 0.45
N ALA A 141 -15.58 0.76 0.73
CA ALA A 141 -17.02 0.59 0.55
C ALA A 141 -17.77 1.71 1.29
N GLU A 142 -18.77 2.30 0.63
CA GLU A 142 -19.45 3.50 1.13
C GLU A 142 -20.05 3.28 2.53
N GLU A 143 -20.68 2.12 2.72
CA GLU A 143 -21.27 1.67 3.98
C GLU A 143 -20.27 1.44 5.12
N ASP A 144 -18.99 1.25 4.79
CA ASP A 144 -17.92 0.98 5.74
C ASP A 144 -17.03 2.18 6.06
N ARG A 145 -17.08 3.25 5.24
CA ARG A 145 -16.28 4.47 5.43
C ARG A 145 -16.40 4.99 6.86
N ILE A 146 -17.62 5.23 7.34
CA ILE A 146 -17.87 5.80 8.67
C ILE A 146 -17.36 4.93 9.83
N LYS A 147 -17.18 3.61 9.62
CA LYS A 147 -16.64 2.71 10.65
C LYS A 147 -15.14 2.91 10.86
N THR A 148 -14.44 3.53 9.89
CA THR A 148 -13.02 3.89 9.99
C THR A 148 -12.77 5.22 10.70
N SER A 149 -13.77 5.74 11.41
CA SER A 149 -13.69 7.05 12.06
C SER A 149 -12.58 7.14 13.11
N PHE A 150 -11.86 8.26 13.10
CA PHE A 150 -10.83 8.59 14.07
C PHE A 150 -10.99 10.01 14.61
N ILE A 151 -10.53 10.23 15.84
CA ILE A 151 -10.62 11.51 16.54
C ILE A 151 -9.28 12.26 16.59
N THR A 152 -9.33 13.57 16.39
CA THR A 152 -8.22 14.50 16.65
C THR A 152 -8.66 15.66 17.55
N ASP A 153 -7.77 16.63 17.78
CA ASP A 153 -8.13 17.89 18.48
C ASP A 153 -9.05 18.80 17.66
N ARG A 154 -9.12 18.60 16.34
CA ARG A 154 -9.88 19.45 15.42
C ARG A 154 -11.23 18.89 14.99
N GLY A 155 -11.45 17.59 15.15
CA GLY A 155 -12.69 16.97 14.71
C GLY A 155 -12.60 15.44 14.62
N ILE A 156 -13.66 14.86 14.08
CA ILE A 156 -13.76 13.43 13.78
C ILE A 156 -13.79 13.27 12.27
N TYR A 157 -12.99 12.35 11.76
CA TYR A 157 -12.83 12.11 10.35
C TYR A 157 -12.97 10.62 10.06
N CYS A 158 -13.43 10.24 8.87
CA CYS A 158 -13.42 8.87 8.40
C CYS A 158 -12.69 8.77 7.06
N TYR A 159 -12.14 7.61 6.74
CA TYR A 159 -11.45 7.38 5.48
C TYR A 159 -12.41 7.05 4.33
N ASN A 160 -12.20 7.71 3.19
CA ASN A 160 -12.87 7.43 1.91
C ASN A 160 -12.12 6.34 1.12
N VAL A 161 -10.82 6.20 1.36
CA VAL A 161 -9.91 5.22 0.75
C VAL A 161 -9.38 4.26 1.81
N MET A 162 -8.93 3.07 1.45
CA MET A 162 -8.51 2.03 2.39
C MET A 162 -7.28 2.49 3.20
N PRO A 163 -7.40 2.75 4.51
CA PRO A 163 -6.27 3.19 5.32
C PRO A 163 -5.33 2.04 5.68
N PHE A 164 -4.09 2.42 6.06
CA PHE A 164 -3.16 1.50 6.70
C PHE A 164 -3.67 1.06 8.08
N GLY A 165 -3.35 -0.18 8.46
CA GLY A 165 -3.67 -0.72 9.79
C GLY A 165 -4.96 -1.56 9.84
N LEU A 166 -5.73 -1.66 8.75
CA LEU A 166 -6.89 -2.55 8.69
C LEU A 166 -6.47 -4.02 8.52
N LYS A 167 -7.16 -4.93 9.23
CA LYS A 167 -6.86 -6.38 9.31
C LYS A 167 -6.77 -7.10 7.96
N ASN A 168 -7.59 -6.67 7.00
CA ASN A 168 -7.76 -7.33 5.71
C ASN A 168 -7.28 -6.47 4.53
N ALA A 169 -6.56 -5.37 4.79
CA ALA A 169 -6.03 -4.50 3.73
C ALA A 169 -5.11 -5.26 2.77
N GLY A 170 -4.18 -6.06 3.30
CA GLY A 170 -3.26 -6.88 2.50
C GLY A 170 -3.99 -7.90 1.60
N ALA A 171 -5.04 -8.55 2.11
CA ALA A 171 -5.85 -9.49 1.33
C ALA A 171 -6.59 -8.79 0.17
N THR A 172 -7.18 -7.63 0.44
CA THR A 172 -7.85 -6.82 -0.59
C THR A 172 -6.87 -6.37 -1.66
N TYR A 173 -5.69 -5.89 -1.25
CA TYR A 173 -4.66 -5.45 -2.18
C TYR A 173 -4.10 -6.61 -3.01
N GLN A 174 -3.89 -7.79 -2.40
CA GLN A 174 -3.42 -8.96 -3.13
C GLN A 174 -4.46 -9.45 -4.16
N ARG A 175 -5.76 -9.37 -3.85
CA ARG A 175 -6.83 -9.65 -4.82
C ARG A 175 -6.74 -8.72 -6.04
N LEU A 176 -6.49 -7.42 -5.80
CA LEU A 176 -6.33 -6.45 -6.88
C LEU A 176 -5.16 -6.81 -7.79
N VAL A 177 -3.95 -6.97 -7.23
CA VAL A 177 -2.75 -7.21 -8.05
C VAL A 177 -2.79 -8.56 -8.76
N ASN A 178 -3.39 -9.59 -8.15
CA ASN A 178 -3.62 -10.87 -8.83
C ASN A 178 -4.59 -10.72 -10.01
N LYS A 179 -5.60 -9.85 -9.91
CA LYS A 179 -6.54 -9.56 -11.00
C LYS A 179 -5.87 -8.75 -12.10
N MET A 180 -5.08 -7.74 -11.74
CA MET A 180 -4.38 -6.87 -12.68
C MET A 180 -3.33 -7.62 -13.50
N PHE A 181 -2.43 -8.33 -12.82
CA PHE A 181 -1.25 -8.95 -13.42
C PHE A 181 -1.41 -10.46 -13.60
N LYS A 182 -2.65 -10.93 -13.77
CA LYS A 182 -2.99 -12.35 -13.87
C LYS A 182 -2.12 -13.10 -14.89
N ASP A 183 -1.81 -12.44 -16.01
CA ASP A 183 -1.08 -13.05 -17.13
C ASP A 183 0.44 -12.87 -17.01
N GLN A 184 0.93 -12.08 -16.05
CA GLN A 184 2.35 -11.78 -15.84
C GLN A 184 2.93 -12.42 -14.56
N ILE A 185 2.11 -12.58 -13.51
CA ILE A 185 2.54 -13.14 -12.23
C ILE A 185 3.07 -14.58 -12.42
N GLY A 186 4.24 -14.85 -11.84
CA GLY A 186 4.93 -16.14 -11.94
C GLY A 186 5.77 -16.31 -13.21
N SER A 187 5.65 -15.38 -14.17
CA SER A 187 6.44 -15.38 -15.40
C SER A 187 7.40 -14.19 -15.42
N THR A 188 6.93 -13.02 -15.85
CA THR A 188 7.73 -11.80 -15.98
C THR A 188 7.57 -10.89 -14.76
N MET A 189 6.69 -11.23 -13.82
CA MET A 189 6.40 -10.41 -12.66
C MET A 189 6.20 -11.26 -11.40
N GLU A 190 6.62 -10.71 -10.27
CA GLU A 190 6.26 -11.18 -8.93
C GLU A 190 5.66 -10.03 -8.14
N VAL A 191 4.62 -10.31 -7.36
CA VAL A 191 3.93 -9.27 -6.57
C VAL A 191 3.55 -9.79 -5.20
N TYR A 192 3.88 -9.00 -4.18
CA TYR A 192 3.38 -9.17 -2.82
C TYR A 192 2.81 -7.84 -2.34
N VAL A 193 1.48 -7.76 -2.28
CA VAL A 193 0.77 -6.53 -1.89
C VAL A 193 1.27 -5.35 -2.76
N ASP A 194 1.89 -4.32 -2.17
CA ASP A 194 2.36 -3.09 -2.83
C ASP A 194 3.79 -3.19 -3.37
N ASP A 195 4.54 -4.23 -3.01
CA ASP A 195 5.86 -4.53 -3.53
C ASP A 195 5.76 -5.36 -4.82
N MET A 196 6.15 -4.76 -5.94
CA MET A 196 6.09 -5.36 -7.28
C MET A 196 7.48 -5.49 -7.87
N LEU A 197 7.74 -6.60 -8.57
CA LEU A 197 9.00 -6.88 -9.24
C LEU A 197 8.74 -7.35 -10.66
N VAL A 198 9.25 -6.62 -11.65
CA VAL A 198 9.40 -7.15 -13.02
C VAL A 198 10.77 -7.79 -13.12
N LYS A 199 10.82 -9.02 -13.66
CA LYS A 199 12.05 -9.80 -13.85
C LYS A 199 12.11 -10.31 -15.28
N SER A 200 13.28 -10.22 -15.90
CA SER A 200 13.50 -10.73 -17.26
C SER A 200 14.72 -11.64 -17.33
N MET A 201 14.54 -12.81 -17.95
CA MET A 201 15.60 -13.81 -18.09
C MET A 201 16.79 -13.26 -18.88
N LYS A 202 16.52 -12.40 -19.87
CA LYS A 202 17.53 -11.71 -20.66
C LYS A 202 17.37 -10.20 -20.57
N GLU A 203 18.49 -9.49 -20.52
CA GLU A 203 18.51 -8.03 -20.51
C GLU A 203 17.75 -7.42 -21.71
N VAL A 204 17.83 -8.06 -22.89
CA VAL A 204 17.18 -7.59 -24.12
C VAL A 204 15.65 -7.61 -24.06
N ASP A 205 15.06 -8.47 -23.23
CA ASP A 205 13.60 -8.63 -23.10
C ASP A 205 13.00 -7.64 -22.09
N HIS A 206 13.82 -7.05 -21.22
CA HIS A 206 13.32 -6.33 -20.05
C HIS A 206 12.49 -5.09 -20.37
N LEU A 207 12.81 -4.38 -21.45
CA LEU A 207 12.00 -3.23 -21.87
C LEU A 207 10.60 -3.64 -22.31
N LYS A 208 10.46 -4.81 -22.94
CA LYS A 208 9.17 -5.35 -23.37
C LYS A 208 8.34 -5.76 -22.15
N ASP A 209 8.94 -6.50 -21.23
CA ASP A 209 8.25 -6.99 -20.02
C ASP A 209 7.80 -5.83 -19.13
N LEU A 210 8.68 -4.84 -18.90
CA LEU A 210 8.35 -3.65 -18.12
C LEU A 210 7.24 -2.82 -18.80
N LYS A 211 7.29 -2.67 -20.12
CA LYS A 211 6.24 -1.97 -20.88
C LYS A 211 4.89 -2.64 -20.71
N GLN A 212 4.82 -3.97 -20.75
CA GLN A 212 3.59 -4.72 -20.54
C GLN A 212 3.02 -4.51 -19.12
N ALA A 213 3.88 -4.50 -18.10
CA ALA A 213 3.47 -4.19 -16.74
C ALA A 213 2.94 -2.74 -16.63
N PHE A 214 3.60 -1.77 -17.25
CA PHE A 214 3.17 -0.38 -17.29
C PHE A 214 1.83 -0.18 -18.01
N GLU A 215 1.60 -0.85 -19.13
CA GLU A 215 0.31 -0.83 -19.83
C GLU A 215 -0.82 -1.37 -18.95
N THR A 216 -0.54 -2.42 -18.18
CA THR A 216 -1.48 -2.97 -17.20
C THR A 216 -1.75 -2.00 -16.05
N MET A 217 -0.72 -1.37 -15.48
CA MET A 217 -0.93 -0.35 -14.45
C MET A 217 -1.77 0.82 -14.97
N ARG A 218 -1.51 1.25 -16.21
CA ARG A 218 -2.23 2.34 -16.87
C ARG A 218 -3.71 2.03 -17.05
N SER A 219 -4.04 0.81 -17.49
CA SER A 219 -5.44 0.42 -17.73
C SER A 219 -6.28 0.37 -16.45
N TYR A 220 -5.65 0.11 -15.30
CA TYR A 220 -6.30 0.11 -13.99
C TYR A 220 -6.16 1.44 -13.22
N GLY A 221 -5.37 2.39 -13.73
CA GLY A 221 -5.13 3.67 -13.06
C GLY A 221 -4.19 3.61 -11.86
N MET A 222 -3.42 2.54 -11.69
CA MET A 222 -2.46 2.39 -10.58
C MET A 222 -1.31 3.38 -10.71
N LYS A 223 -0.92 4.00 -9.60
CA LYS A 223 0.20 4.94 -9.52
C LYS A 223 1.40 4.39 -8.78
N LEU A 224 2.60 4.67 -9.27
CA LEU A 224 3.88 4.30 -8.66
C LEU A 224 4.49 5.47 -7.88
N ASN A 225 5.29 5.13 -6.86
CA ASN A 225 6.10 6.08 -6.13
C ASN A 225 7.45 6.27 -6.82
N PRO A 226 7.71 7.42 -7.46
CA PRO A 226 8.94 7.62 -8.23
C PRO A 226 10.21 7.54 -7.35
N SER A 227 10.14 7.93 -6.07
CA SER A 227 11.29 7.93 -5.16
C SER A 227 11.67 6.55 -4.61
N LYS A 228 10.80 5.55 -4.80
CA LYS A 228 10.99 4.19 -4.28
C LYS A 228 11.09 3.12 -5.37
N CYS A 229 10.84 3.47 -6.63
CA CYS A 229 11.02 2.55 -7.74
C CYS A 229 12.50 2.53 -8.17
N THR A 230 12.96 1.37 -8.62
CA THR A 230 14.30 1.15 -9.19
C THR A 230 14.13 0.33 -10.47
N PHE A 231 14.74 0.77 -11.57
CA PHE A 231 14.48 0.19 -12.90
C PHE A 231 15.76 -0.32 -13.58
N GLY A 232 15.68 -1.51 -14.17
CA GLY A 232 16.73 -2.07 -15.02
C GLY A 232 18.04 -2.35 -14.28
N VAL A 233 17.97 -2.92 -13.08
CA VAL A 233 19.15 -3.26 -12.26
C VAL A 233 19.45 -4.76 -12.30
N LYS A 234 20.72 -5.14 -12.15
CA LYS A 234 21.14 -6.57 -12.08
C LYS A 234 20.86 -7.23 -10.73
N GLY A 235 20.46 -6.44 -9.74
CA GLY A 235 20.09 -6.90 -8.42
C GLY A 235 19.64 -5.74 -7.54
N GLY A 236 18.93 -6.06 -6.46
CA GLY A 236 18.38 -5.05 -5.56
C GLY A 236 17.54 -5.67 -4.45
N LYS A 237 16.93 -4.80 -3.63
CA LYS A 237 16.13 -5.24 -2.49
C LYS A 237 14.69 -5.55 -2.91
N PHE A 238 14.21 -6.76 -2.59
CA PHE A 238 12.82 -7.18 -2.78
C PHE A 238 12.34 -7.94 -1.53
N LEU A 239 11.22 -7.52 -0.94
CA LEU A 239 10.63 -8.12 0.28
C LEU A 239 11.61 -8.29 1.47
N GLY A 240 12.64 -7.43 1.54
CA GLY A 240 13.67 -7.50 2.58
C GLY A 240 14.92 -8.31 2.23
N TYR A 241 14.94 -8.98 1.08
CA TYR A 241 16.04 -9.81 0.60
C TYR A 241 16.80 -9.11 -0.54
N MET A 242 18.09 -9.40 -0.67
CA MET A 242 18.86 -8.96 -1.83
C MET A 242 18.73 -10.02 -2.91
N VAL A 243 18.11 -9.65 -4.04
CA VAL A 243 17.97 -10.52 -5.21
C VAL A 243 18.98 -10.14 -6.29
N SER A 244 19.48 -11.14 -7.01
CA SER A 244 20.39 -10.98 -8.14
C SER A 244 20.27 -12.18 -9.08
N GLU A 245 20.91 -12.12 -10.24
CA GLU A 245 21.02 -13.25 -11.16
C GLU A 245 21.57 -14.52 -10.48
N ARG A 246 22.50 -14.36 -9.53
CA ARG A 246 23.14 -15.45 -8.77
C ARG A 246 22.24 -16.05 -7.68
N GLY A 247 21.05 -15.50 -7.49
CA GLY A 247 20.11 -15.88 -6.44
C GLY A 247 20.08 -14.88 -5.28
N ILE A 248 19.66 -15.39 -4.12
CA ILE A 248 19.38 -14.61 -2.91
C ILE A 248 20.66 -14.43 -2.09
N GLU A 249 21.01 -13.19 -1.79
CA GLU A 249 22.04 -12.88 -0.80
C GLU A 249 21.39 -12.50 0.54
N PRO A 250 21.87 -13.04 1.68
CA PRO A 250 21.34 -12.67 2.98
C PRO A 250 21.59 -11.18 3.26
N HIS A 251 20.53 -10.44 3.59
CA HIS A 251 20.65 -9.09 4.11
C HIS A 251 21.19 -9.15 5.55
N ILE A 252 22.33 -8.50 5.82
CA ILE A 252 23.02 -8.49 7.14
C ILE A 252 22.25 -7.65 8.20
N SER A 253 20.92 -7.60 8.18
CA SER A 253 20.15 -6.82 9.17
C SER A 253 18.95 -7.52 9.81
N ARG A 254 18.83 -8.86 9.72
CA ARG A 254 17.98 -9.64 10.63
C ARG A 254 18.83 -10.24 11.76
N ALA A 255 19.47 -9.37 12.53
CA ALA A 255 19.92 -9.68 13.88
C ALA A 255 19.42 -8.56 14.81
N THR A 256 18.75 -8.95 15.90
CA THR A 256 18.00 -8.15 16.89
C THR A 256 16.57 -7.79 16.44
N SER A 257 15.52 -8.40 17.00
CA SER A 257 15.11 -8.24 18.40
C SER A 257 14.29 -9.45 18.87
N SER A 258 14.76 -10.10 19.92
CA SER A 258 13.95 -10.87 20.88
C SER A 258 13.05 -9.95 21.70
#